data_AF-A0A7I8HT34-F1
#
_entry.id   AF-A0A7I8HT34-F1
#
_cell.length_a   1.000
_cell.length_b   1.000
_cell.length_c   1.000
_cell.angle_alpha   90.00
_cell.angle_beta   90.00
_cell.angle_gamma   90.00
#
_symmetry.space_group_name_H-M   'P 1'
#
loop_
_entity.id
_entity.type
_entity.pdbx_description
1 polymer ?
#
loop_
_entity_poly.entity_id
_entity_poly.type
_entity_poly.pdbx_seq_one_letter_code
_entity_poly.pdbx_strand_id
1 'polypeptide(L)'
;MSMNEFRRLAAKIDQHMQQLAAQGVSEAHAIINRMMGYGPDLHRIWVGTSDQQLMALSREFPGFYRYARIMEEASEAERRKASRPYDGMAEFSEQHKQMGAQLLTTAATLERGYQAFRASGSLQDFRPQLDELGRLHRQWLSDLEAFKDSLRTQGAEPKVLEYVNEAFGRLAERIKQLAG
;
A
#
# COMPACT_ATOMS: atom_id res chain seq x y z
N MET A 1 -18.16 7.53 -5.22
CA MET A 1 -17.36 8.37 -4.31
C MET A 1 -17.44 9.81 -4.80
N SER A 2 -17.48 10.76 -3.88
CA SER A 2 -17.46 12.19 -4.13
C SER A 2 -16.04 12.69 -4.42
N MET A 3 -15.94 13.86 -5.05
CA MET A 3 -14.66 14.52 -5.31
C MET A 3 -13.83 14.74 -4.04
N ASN A 4 -14.50 15.04 -2.92
CA ASN A 4 -13.83 15.24 -1.63
C ASN A 4 -13.20 13.96 -1.08
N GLU A 5 -13.79 12.79 -1.36
CA GLU A 5 -13.21 11.51 -0.97
C GLU A 5 -11.95 11.22 -1.79
N PHE A 6 -11.97 11.44 -3.10
CA PHE A 6 -10.78 11.29 -3.94
C PHE A 6 -9.66 12.26 -3.56
N ARG A 7 -10.02 13.51 -3.22
CA ARG A 7 -9.07 14.51 -2.71
C ARG A 7 -8.36 14.02 -1.44
N ARG A 8 -9.08 13.39 -0.51
CA ARG A 8 -8.50 12.80 0.72
C ARG A 8 -7.54 11.66 0.41
N LEU A 9 -7.89 10.79 -0.55
CA LEU A 9 -7.00 9.69 -0.96
C LEU A 9 -5.72 10.22 -1.64
N ALA A 10 -5.85 11.18 -2.56
CA ALA A 10 -4.71 11.80 -3.24
C ALA A 10 -3.80 12.52 -2.25
N ALA A 11 -4.35 13.31 -1.32
CA ALA A 11 -3.59 13.98 -0.27
C ALA A 11 -2.79 13.01 0.61
N LYS A 12 -3.38 11.86 0.95
CA LYS A 12 -2.72 10.80 1.74
C LYS A 12 -1.53 10.18 0.99
N ILE A 13 -1.67 9.93 -0.32
CA ILE A 13 -0.56 9.46 -1.17
C ILE A 13 0.53 10.54 -1.27
N ASP A 14 0.12 11.78 -1.52
CA ASP A 14 1.00 12.93 -1.69
C ASP A 14 1.88 13.17 -0.46
N GLN A 15 1.26 13.19 0.73
CA GLN A 15 1.97 13.35 1.99
C GLN A 15 3.04 12.27 2.17
N HIS A 16 2.75 11.02 1.84
CA HIS A 16 3.75 9.96 1.99
C HIS A 16 4.88 10.08 0.96
N MET A 17 4.57 10.49 -0.27
CA MET A 17 5.58 10.79 -1.28
C MET A 17 6.52 11.92 -0.86
N GLN A 18 6.00 12.95 -0.19
CA GLN A 18 6.82 14.03 0.37
C GLN A 18 7.73 13.51 1.49
N GLN A 19 7.22 12.64 2.37
CA GLN A 19 8.04 12.00 3.43
C GLN A 19 9.16 11.14 2.85
N LEU A 20 8.89 10.36 1.80
CA LEU A 20 9.90 9.58 1.10
C LEU A 20 10.97 10.47 0.46
N ALA A 21 10.57 11.58 -0.14
CA ALA A 21 11.51 12.55 -0.69
C ALA A 21 12.41 13.17 0.39
N ALA A 22 11.86 13.51 1.55
CA ALA A 22 12.63 14.00 2.70
C ALA A 22 13.63 12.95 3.25
N GLN A 23 13.36 11.66 3.05
CA GLN A 23 14.26 10.55 3.37
C GLN A 23 15.27 10.25 2.25
N GLY A 24 15.30 11.04 1.17
CA GLY A 24 16.17 10.82 0.01
C GLY A 24 15.74 9.66 -0.89
N VAL A 25 14.51 9.15 -0.76
CA VAL A 25 14.00 8.06 -1.60
C VAL A 25 13.49 8.64 -2.93
N SER A 26 14.31 8.54 -3.98
CA SER A 26 14.01 9.06 -5.32
C SER A 26 13.72 7.98 -6.36
N GLU A 27 14.33 6.81 -6.23
CA GLU A 27 14.30 5.77 -7.27
C GLU A 27 12.92 5.12 -7.41
N ALA A 28 12.47 4.91 -8.66
CA ALA A 28 11.13 4.41 -8.96
C ALA A 28 10.84 3.06 -8.27
N HIS A 29 11.77 2.10 -8.34
CA HIS A 29 11.60 0.80 -7.70
C HIS A 29 11.52 0.91 -6.17
N ALA A 30 12.25 1.85 -5.57
CA ALA A 30 12.24 2.08 -4.12
C ALA A 30 10.91 2.71 -3.69
N ILE A 31 10.41 3.67 -4.47
CA ILE A 31 9.10 4.29 -4.28
C ILE A 31 7.99 3.24 -4.38
N ILE A 32 7.97 2.40 -5.41
CA ILE A 32 6.96 1.33 -5.56
C ILE A 32 6.93 0.43 -4.31
N ASN A 33 8.10 -0.01 -3.84
CA ASN A 33 8.19 -0.86 -2.65
C ASN A 33 7.70 -0.18 -1.37
N ARG A 34 7.98 1.11 -1.20
CA ARG A 34 7.57 1.90 -0.03
C ARG A 34 6.10 2.36 -0.09
N MET A 35 5.56 2.54 -1.28
CA MET A 35 4.19 3.00 -1.51
C MET A 35 3.19 1.84 -1.72
N MET A 36 3.63 0.58 -1.66
CA MET A 36 2.80 -0.60 -1.96
C MET A 36 1.45 -0.62 -1.21
N GLY A 37 1.45 -0.23 0.08
CA GLY A 37 0.21 -0.16 0.88
C GLY A 37 -0.82 0.87 0.41
N TYR A 38 -0.43 1.80 -0.48
CA TYR A 38 -1.31 2.81 -1.08
C TYR A 38 -1.85 2.40 -2.46
N GLY A 39 -1.42 1.24 -2.99
CA GLY A 39 -1.93 0.69 -4.26
C GLY A 39 -3.47 0.63 -4.33
N PRO A 40 -4.18 0.16 -3.28
CA PRO A 40 -5.64 0.15 -3.27
C PRO A 40 -6.28 1.55 -3.38
N ASP A 41 -5.71 2.55 -2.71
CA ASP A 41 -6.21 3.93 -2.77
C ASP A 41 -5.97 4.54 -4.15
N LEU A 42 -4.80 4.28 -4.74
CA LEU A 42 -4.50 4.68 -6.12
C LEU A 42 -5.46 4.03 -7.12
N HIS A 43 -5.73 2.72 -6.96
CA HIS A 43 -6.69 2.01 -7.80
C HIS A 43 -8.10 2.61 -7.71
N ARG A 44 -8.58 2.91 -6.50
CA ARG A 44 -9.88 3.58 -6.29
C ARG A 44 -9.97 4.93 -7.00
N ILE A 45 -8.89 5.71 -7.01
CA ILE A 45 -8.84 6.98 -7.74
C ILE A 45 -8.90 6.72 -9.25
N TRP A 46 -8.09 5.80 -9.77
CA TRP A 46 -8.05 5.50 -11.21
C TRP A 46 -9.38 5.03 -11.78
N VAL A 47 -10.08 4.11 -11.09
CA VAL A 47 -11.35 3.57 -11.61
C VAL A 47 -12.56 4.45 -11.27
N GLY A 48 -12.41 5.37 -10.31
CA GLY A 48 -13.51 6.15 -9.75
C GLY A 48 -13.60 7.59 -10.24
N THR A 49 -12.57 8.11 -10.92
CA THR A 49 -12.52 9.51 -11.38
C THR A 49 -12.71 9.62 -12.89
N SER A 50 -13.25 10.75 -13.35
CA SER A 50 -13.15 11.15 -14.75
C SER A 50 -11.79 11.77 -15.05
N ASP A 51 -11.41 11.88 -16.32
CA ASP A 51 -10.15 12.51 -16.75
C ASP A 51 -10.00 13.93 -16.20
N GLN A 52 -11.08 14.72 -16.19
CA GLN A 52 -11.06 16.08 -15.65
C GLN A 52 -10.80 16.09 -14.13
N GLN A 53 -11.40 15.14 -13.40
CA GLN A 53 -11.17 15.00 -11.96
C GLN A 53 -9.75 14.53 -11.66
N LEU A 54 -9.25 13.54 -12.41
CA LEU A 54 -7.88 13.05 -12.29
C LEU A 54 -6.85 14.13 -12.60
N MET A 55 -7.09 14.95 -13.63
CA MET A 55 -6.27 16.13 -13.93
C MET A 55 -6.30 17.16 -12.80
N ALA A 56 -7.46 17.42 -12.20
CA ALA A 56 -7.57 18.34 -11.07
C ALA A 56 -6.77 17.84 -9.86
N LEU A 57 -6.89 16.55 -9.50
CA LEU A 57 -6.11 15.93 -8.44
C LEU A 57 -4.61 15.97 -8.72
N SER A 58 -4.21 15.70 -9.97
CA SER A 58 -2.79 15.70 -10.36
C SER A 58 -2.14 17.08 -10.26
N ARG A 59 -2.91 18.15 -10.52
CA ARG A 59 -2.44 19.53 -10.34
C ARG A 59 -2.37 19.93 -8.87
N GLU A 60 -3.34 19.48 -8.09
CA GLU A 60 -3.42 19.80 -6.66
C GLU A 60 -2.36 19.06 -5.83
N PHE A 61 -2.06 17.81 -6.18
CA PHE A 61 -1.18 16.92 -5.42
C PHE A 61 -0.03 16.38 -6.30
N PRO A 62 1.09 17.12 -6.43
CA PRO A 62 2.19 16.75 -7.32
C PRO A 62 2.90 15.43 -6.96
N GLY A 63 2.99 15.09 -5.68
CA GLY A 63 3.52 13.82 -5.19
C GLY A 63 2.61 12.66 -5.53
N PHE A 64 1.29 12.82 -5.42
CA PHE A 64 0.32 11.85 -5.95
C PHE A 64 0.50 11.65 -7.45
N TYR A 65 0.56 12.74 -8.23
CA TYR A 65 0.77 12.65 -9.68
C TYR A 65 2.06 11.88 -10.01
N ARG A 66 3.16 12.19 -9.31
CA ARG A 66 4.44 11.48 -9.48
C ARG A 66 4.29 9.98 -9.22
N TYR A 67 3.61 9.60 -8.14
CA TYR A 67 3.40 8.18 -7.84
C TYR A 67 2.52 7.48 -8.88
N ALA A 68 1.43 8.12 -9.31
CA ALA A 68 0.56 7.59 -10.36
C ALA A 68 1.35 7.33 -11.66
N ARG A 69 2.20 8.28 -12.06
CA ARG A 69 3.05 8.15 -13.26
C ARG A 69 4.07 7.01 -13.13
N ILE A 70 4.73 6.86 -11.98
CA ILE A 70 5.65 5.76 -11.72
C ILE A 70 4.94 4.41 -11.86
N MET A 71 3.74 4.28 -11.29
CA MET A 71 2.97 3.05 -11.37
C MET A 71 2.43 2.76 -12.78
N GLU A 72 2.08 3.79 -13.54
CA GLU A 72 1.72 3.68 -14.96
C GLU A 72 2.90 3.20 -15.81
N GLU A 73 4.05 3.87 -15.71
CA GLU A 73 5.30 3.47 -16.39
C GLU A 73 5.70 2.03 -16.04
N ALA A 74 5.62 1.66 -14.76
CA ALA A 74 5.91 0.30 -14.31
C ALA A 74 4.90 -0.72 -14.88
N SER A 75 3.60 -0.38 -14.92
CA SER A 75 2.57 -1.23 -15.53
C SER A 75 2.80 -1.43 -17.02
N GLU A 76 3.16 -0.38 -17.76
CA GLU A 76 3.51 -0.48 -19.18
C GLU A 76 4.75 -1.34 -19.42
N ALA A 77 5.81 -1.11 -18.62
CA ALA A 77 7.02 -1.92 -18.70
C ALA A 77 6.73 -3.39 -18.45
N GLU A 78 5.87 -3.71 -17.46
CA GLU A 78 5.45 -5.06 -17.16
C GLU A 78 4.62 -5.68 -18.30
N ARG A 79 3.74 -4.91 -18.94
CA ARG A 79 2.94 -5.37 -20.10
C ARG A 79 3.79 -5.65 -21.33
N ARG A 80 4.92 -4.96 -21.52
CA ARG A 80 5.82 -5.13 -22.68
C ARG A 80 6.72 -6.36 -22.56
N LYS A 81 6.78 -7.03 -21.41
CA LYS A 81 7.57 -8.26 -21.24
C LYS A 81 6.99 -9.38 -22.10
N ALA A 82 7.86 -10.09 -22.81
CA ALA A 82 7.47 -11.25 -23.63
C ALA A 82 6.90 -12.40 -22.79
N SER A 83 7.38 -12.54 -21.56
CA SER A 83 6.88 -13.51 -20.57
C SER A 83 7.16 -12.98 -19.18
N ARG A 84 6.28 -13.31 -18.23
CA ARG A 84 6.41 -12.99 -16.80
C ARG A 84 6.44 -14.28 -16.00
N PRO A 85 7.15 -14.32 -14.86
CA PRO A 85 7.24 -15.54 -14.07
C PRO A 85 5.89 -15.99 -13.47
N TYR A 86 4.87 -15.14 -13.50
CA TYR A 86 3.52 -15.42 -13.04
C TYR A 86 2.48 -15.57 -14.17
N ASP A 87 2.93 -15.66 -15.43
CA ASP A 87 2.03 -16.01 -16.53
C ASP A 87 1.45 -17.41 -16.31
N GLY A 88 0.14 -17.56 -16.58
CA GLY A 88 -0.58 -18.82 -16.42
C GLY A 88 -1.03 -19.14 -14.98
N MET A 89 -0.62 -18.35 -13.99
CA MET A 89 -1.12 -18.48 -12.62
C MET A 89 -2.59 -18.02 -12.56
N ALA A 90 -3.40 -18.72 -11.76
CA ALA A 90 -4.79 -18.35 -11.56
C ALA A 90 -4.92 -16.96 -10.92
N GLU A 91 -5.89 -16.16 -11.39
CA GLU A 91 -6.25 -14.92 -10.73
C GLU A 91 -6.81 -15.18 -9.33
N PHE A 92 -6.56 -14.26 -8.41
CA PHE A 92 -7.24 -14.26 -7.13
C PHE A 92 -8.74 -14.10 -7.28
N SER A 93 -9.49 -14.81 -6.43
CA SER A 93 -10.92 -14.55 -6.29
C SER A 93 -11.16 -13.10 -5.85
N GLU A 94 -12.36 -12.57 -6.11
CA GLU A 94 -12.73 -11.22 -5.66
C GLU A 94 -12.62 -11.08 -4.13
N GLN A 95 -12.94 -12.15 -3.38
CA GLN A 95 -12.73 -12.17 -1.94
C GLN A 95 -11.25 -12.00 -1.57
N HIS A 96 -10.34 -12.73 -2.21
CA HIS A 96 -8.90 -12.63 -1.95
C HIS A 96 -8.32 -11.30 -2.40
N LYS A 97 -8.80 -10.73 -3.51
CA LYS A 97 -8.45 -9.36 -3.92
C LYS A 97 -8.85 -8.34 -2.85
N GLN A 98 -10.05 -8.47 -2.27
CA GLN A 98 -10.52 -7.61 -1.18
C GLN A 98 -9.69 -7.77 0.10
N MET A 99 -9.41 -9.02 0.51
CA MET A 99 -8.56 -9.29 1.68
C MET A 99 -7.15 -8.70 1.50
N GLY A 100 -6.53 -8.92 0.34
CA GLY A 100 -5.22 -8.34 0.02
C GLY A 100 -5.22 -6.81 0.02
N ALA A 101 -6.25 -6.19 -0.58
CA ALA A 101 -6.40 -4.73 -0.57
C ALA A 101 -6.58 -4.17 0.85
N GLN A 102 -7.32 -4.87 1.71
CA GLN A 102 -7.49 -4.49 3.12
C GLN A 102 -6.16 -4.60 3.88
N LEU A 103 -5.41 -5.69 3.70
CA LEU A 103 -4.09 -5.86 4.32
C LEU A 103 -3.12 -4.75 3.90
N LEU A 104 -3.07 -4.40 2.62
CA LEU A 104 -2.25 -3.30 2.10
C LEU A 104 -2.64 -1.95 2.72
N THR A 105 -3.94 -1.66 2.76
CA THR A 105 -4.47 -0.40 3.31
C THR A 105 -4.17 -0.28 4.81
N THR A 106 -4.36 -1.36 5.57
CA THR A 106 -4.05 -1.41 7.00
C THR A 106 -2.55 -1.27 7.26
N ALA A 107 -1.70 -1.94 6.46
CA ALA A 107 -0.26 -1.80 6.56
C ALA A 107 0.19 -0.35 6.38
N ALA A 108 -0.34 0.36 5.37
CA ALA A 108 -0.04 1.77 5.16
C ALA A 108 -0.48 2.64 6.34
N THR A 109 -1.60 2.31 6.98
CA THR A 109 -2.08 3.00 8.20
C THR A 109 -1.16 2.78 9.38
N LEU A 110 -0.69 1.55 9.60
CA LEU A 110 0.30 1.24 10.63
C LEU A 110 1.61 1.99 10.39
N GLU A 111 2.16 1.95 9.17
CA GLU A 111 3.41 2.65 8.84
C GLU A 111 3.29 4.15 9.10
N ARG A 112 2.23 4.80 8.62
CA ARG A 112 2.01 6.24 8.89
C ARG A 112 1.83 6.54 10.37
N GLY A 113 1.07 5.71 11.09
CA GLY A 113 0.81 5.89 12.52
C GLY A 113 2.09 5.85 13.34
N TYR A 114 2.91 4.82 13.14
CA TYR A 114 4.19 4.70 13.84
C TYR A 114 5.19 5.78 13.42
N GLN A 115 5.20 6.19 12.14
CA GLN A 115 6.04 7.31 11.69
C GLN A 115 5.63 8.64 12.35
N ALA A 116 4.34 8.92 12.45
CA ALA A 116 3.82 10.11 13.12
C ALA A 116 4.21 10.14 14.60
N PHE A 117 4.13 8.99 15.28
CA PHE A 117 4.59 8.85 16.66
C PHE A 117 6.11 9.12 16.80
N ARG A 118 6.93 8.56 15.90
CA ARG A 118 8.38 8.84 15.92
C ARG A 118 8.73 10.30 15.69
N ALA A 119 7.92 11.00 14.88
CA ALA A 119 8.11 12.42 14.62
C ALA A 119 7.65 13.33 15.78
N SER A 120 6.69 12.89 16.60
CA SER A 120 6.09 13.76 17.63
C SER A 120 6.92 13.87 18.91
N GLY A 121 7.73 12.88 19.26
CA GLY A 121 8.66 12.91 20.40
C GLY A 121 8.02 12.97 21.80
N SER A 122 6.69 13.13 21.93
CA SER A 122 5.96 13.16 23.21
C SER A 122 5.30 11.80 23.50
N LEU A 123 5.88 11.05 24.42
CA LEU A 123 5.38 9.72 24.82
C LEU A 123 4.06 9.75 25.60
N GLN A 124 3.78 10.82 26.33
CA GLN A 124 2.60 10.87 27.22
C GLN A 124 1.30 11.14 26.45
N ASP A 125 1.32 12.05 25.47
CA ASP A 125 0.13 12.42 24.70
C ASP A 125 -0.25 11.38 23.65
N PHE A 126 0.71 10.53 23.26
CA PHE A 126 0.55 9.52 22.22
C PHE A 126 0.25 8.11 22.74
N ARG A 127 0.23 7.89 24.06
CA ARG A 127 0.09 6.56 24.64
C ARG A 127 -1.21 5.84 24.22
N PRO A 128 -2.41 6.48 24.27
CA PRO A 128 -3.64 5.84 23.79
C PRO A 128 -3.61 5.47 22.31
N GLN A 129 -3.01 6.33 21.47
CA GLN A 129 -2.87 6.09 20.04
C GLN A 129 -1.86 4.96 19.76
N LEU A 130 -0.81 4.86 20.56
CA LEU A 130 0.19 3.79 20.45
C LEU A 130 -0.40 2.43 20.85
N ASP A 131 -1.23 2.38 21.91
CA ASP A 131 -1.94 1.17 22.32
C ASP A 131 -2.87 0.67 21.21
N GLU A 132 -3.60 1.61 20.56
CA GLU A 132 -4.47 1.30 19.42
C GLU A 132 -3.68 0.85 18.19
N LEU A 133 -2.54 1.48 17.88
CA LEU A 133 -1.64 1.02 16.82
C LEU A 133 -1.11 -0.38 17.10
N GLY A 134 -0.73 -0.67 18.35
CA GLY A 134 -0.30 -2.00 18.78
C GLY A 134 -1.39 -3.07 18.63
N ARG A 135 -2.65 -2.72 18.96
CA ARG A 135 -3.81 -3.58 18.75
C ARG A 135 -4.04 -3.84 17.26
N LEU A 136 -4.01 -2.79 16.43
CA LEU A 136 -4.16 -2.89 14.99
C LEU A 136 -3.04 -3.72 14.35
N HIS A 137 -1.80 -3.58 14.82
CA HIS A 137 -0.67 -4.36 14.32
C HIS A 137 -0.83 -5.86 14.61
N ARG A 138 -1.25 -6.23 15.83
CA ARG A 138 -1.56 -7.64 16.15
C ARG A 138 -2.70 -8.19 15.30
N GLN A 139 -3.75 -7.39 15.08
CA GLN A 139 -4.85 -7.77 14.20
C GLN A 139 -4.37 -8.00 12.77
N TRP A 140 -3.56 -7.08 12.24
CA TRP A 140 -3.01 -7.17 10.88
C TRP A 140 -2.16 -8.42 10.66
N LEU A 141 -1.34 -8.82 11.66
CA LEU A 141 -0.59 -10.07 11.60
C LEU A 141 -1.52 -11.30 11.56
N SER A 142 -2.57 -11.30 12.37
CA SER A 142 -3.59 -12.37 12.39
C SER A 142 -4.33 -12.46 11.04
N ASP A 143 -4.74 -11.31 10.50
CA ASP A 143 -5.42 -11.22 9.21
C ASP A 143 -4.52 -11.70 8.05
N LEU A 144 -3.21 -11.41 8.12
CA LEU A 144 -2.23 -11.87 7.13
C LEU A 144 -2.05 -13.39 7.16
N GLU A 145 -2.01 -14.01 8.34
CA GLU A 145 -2.00 -15.48 8.44
C GLU A 145 -3.30 -16.09 7.92
N ALA A 146 -4.46 -15.54 8.31
CA ALA A 146 -5.76 -16.00 7.84
C ALA A 146 -5.90 -15.90 6.31
N PHE A 147 -5.35 -14.83 5.70
CA PHE A 147 -5.28 -14.69 4.25
C PHE A 147 -4.45 -15.78 3.58
N LYS A 148 -3.24 -16.06 4.11
CA LYS A 148 -2.38 -17.14 3.59
C LYS A 148 -3.01 -18.51 3.76
N ASP A 149 -3.66 -18.77 4.89
CA ASP A 149 -4.37 -20.03 5.13
C ASP A 149 -5.54 -20.21 4.18
N SER A 150 -6.32 -19.15 3.94
CA SER A 150 -7.42 -19.18 2.98
C SER A 150 -6.93 -19.51 1.56
N LEU A 151 -5.80 -18.94 1.13
CA LEU A 151 -5.19 -19.28 -0.17
C LEU A 151 -4.76 -20.76 -0.22
N ARG A 152 -4.15 -21.27 0.85
CA ARG A 152 -3.76 -22.71 0.94
C ARG A 152 -4.98 -23.62 0.85
N THR A 153 -6.06 -23.32 1.57
CA THR A 153 -7.29 -24.12 1.56
C THR A 153 -7.93 -24.16 0.18
N GLN A 154 -7.79 -23.10 -0.62
CA GLN A 154 -8.27 -23.08 -2.01
C GLN A 154 -7.31 -23.78 -2.99
N GLY A 155 -6.20 -24.35 -2.52
CA GLY A 155 -5.23 -25.03 -3.36
C GLY A 155 -4.38 -24.08 -4.20
N ALA A 156 -4.15 -22.85 -3.74
CA ALA A 156 -3.23 -21.92 -4.41
C ALA A 156 -1.86 -22.57 -4.60
N GLU A 157 -1.27 -22.39 -5.78
CA GLU A 157 0.05 -22.91 -6.11
C GLU A 157 1.11 -22.37 -5.13
N PRO A 158 2.15 -23.15 -4.76
CA PRO A 158 3.19 -22.69 -3.83
C PRO A 158 3.80 -21.33 -4.20
N LYS A 159 3.97 -21.09 -5.49
CA LYS A 159 4.50 -19.83 -6.04
C LYS A 159 3.63 -18.61 -5.72
N VAL A 160 2.31 -18.77 -5.60
CA VAL A 160 1.40 -17.70 -5.14
C VAL A 160 1.83 -17.24 -3.75
N LEU A 161 2.05 -18.19 -2.84
CA LEU A 161 2.42 -17.89 -1.46
C LEU A 161 3.81 -17.27 -1.37
N GLU A 162 4.74 -17.63 -2.27
CA GLU A 162 6.05 -16.96 -2.37
C GLU A 162 5.89 -15.47 -2.65
N TYR A 163 5.07 -15.07 -3.64
CA TYR A 163 4.81 -13.66 -3.92
C TYR A 163 4.11 -12.94 -2.78
N VAL A 164 3.11 -13.58 -2.16
CA VAL A 164 2.41 -13.02 -1.00
C VAL A 164 3.39 -12.79 0.15
N ASN A 165 4.26 -13.76 0.43
CA ASN A 165 5.28 -13.64 1.47
C ASN A 165 6.32 -12.57 1.15
N GLU A 166 6.73 -12.44 -0.11
CA GLU A 166 7.66 -11.38 -0.50
C GLU A 166 7.04 -9.99 -0.32
N ALA A 167 5.83 -9.79 -0.84
CA ALA A 167 5.14 -8.50 -0.80
C ALA A 167 4.82 -8.08 0.64
N PHE A 168 4.14 -8.94 1.41
CA PHE A 168 3.74 -8.64 2.78
C PHE A 168 4.89 -8.77 3.78
N GLY A 169 5.90 -9.61 3.52
CA GLY A 169 7.07 -9.72 4.38
C GLY A 169 7.87 -8.42 4.45
N ARG A 170 8.04 -7.73 3.31
CA ARG A 170 8.67 -6.40 3.28
C ARG A 170 7.88 -5.35 4.05
N LEU A 171 6.54 -5.43 4.05
CA LEU A 171 5.67 -4.54 4.84
C LEU A 171 5.78 -4.86 6.33
N ALA A 172 5.69 -6.14 6.69
CA ALA A 172 5.79 -6.61 8.07
C ALA A 172 7.10 -6.17 8.73
N GLU A 173 8.23 -6.33 8.02
CA GLU A 173 9.54 -5.94 8.55
C GLU A 173 9.62 -4.42 8.78
N ARG A 174 9.08 -3.60 7.86
CA ARG A 174 9.05 -2.14 8.05
C ARG A 174 8.16 -1.72 9.22
N ILE A 175 6.97 -2.30 9.35
CA ILE A 175 6.06 -2.01 10.46
C ILE A 175 6.72 -2.41 11.78
N LYS A 176 7.35 -3.58 11.85
CA LYS A 176 8.11 -4.05 13.01
C LYS A 176 9.24 -3.07 13.38
N GLN A 177 10.04 -2.67 12.41
CA GLN A 177 11.12 -1.70 12.62
C GLN A 177 10.61 -0.35 13.12
N LEU A 178 9.41 0.07 12.72
CA LEU A 178 8.77 1.30 13.16
C LEU A 178 8.15 1.19 14.57
N ALA A 179 7.57 0.03 14.89
CA ALA A 179 6.93 -0.24 16.18
C ALA A 179 7.91 -0.24 17.36
N GLY A 180 9.18 -0.59 17.11
CA GLY A 180 10.22 -0.70 18.15
C GLY A 180 10.37 -2.11 18.68
#